data_AF-A0A4R9VCN7-F1
#
_entry.id   AF-A0A4R9VCN7-F1
#
_cell.length_a   1.000
_cell.length_b   1.000
_cell.length_c   1.000
_cell.angle_alpha   90.00
_cell.angle_beta   90.00
_cell.angle_gamma   90.00
#
_symmetry.space_group_name_H-M   'P 1'
#
loop_
_entity.id
_entity.type
_entity.pdbx_description
1 polymer ?
#
loop_
_entity_poly.entity_id
_entity_poly.type
_entity_poly.pdbx_seq_one_letter_code
_entity_poly.pdbx_strand_id
1 'polypeptide(L)'
;TNRYGDFIDLCCAITGRAPTWGLHLSENRRGRILFELTGSFEPTDSLFVGVGLIIGQASGDRIPVISGLPQPRDEDQLKALGAAAATTGAVAL
;
A
#
# COMPACT_ATOMS: atom_id res chain seq x y z
N THR A 1 1.64 -14.11 2.67
CA THR A 1 1.12 -13.09 1.73
C THR A 1 -0.31 -12.76 2.12
N ASN A 2 -0.80 -11.54 1.88
CA ASN A 2 -2.23 -11.18 2.03
C ASN A 2 -2.91 -11.19 0.64
N ARG A 3 -2.71 -12.27 -0.12
CA ARG A 3 -3.26 -12.45 -1.46
C ARG A 3 -3.94 -13.80 -1.55
N TYR A 4 -5.09 -13.84 -2.20
CA TYR A 4 -5.76 -15.09 -2.52
C TYR A 4 -5.19 -15.69 -3.79
N GLY A 5 -5.38 -17.01 -3.94
CA GLY A 5 -5.28 -17.64 -5.23
C GLY A 5 -6.60 -17.48 -5.99
N ASP A 6 -6.53 -17.53 -7.31
CA ASP A 6 -7.62 -17.20 -8.25
C ASP A 6 -8.94 -17.93 -7.93
N PHE A 7 -8.90 -19.20 -7.49
CA PHE A 7 -10.11 -19.95 -7.17
C PHE A 7 -10.85 -19.39 -5.94
N ILE A 8 -10.12 -18.94 -4.93
CA ILE A 8 -10.73 -18.31 -3.76
C ILE A 8 -11.36 -16.96 -4.16
N ASP A 9 -10.69 -16.18 -5.01
CA ASP A 9 -11.26 -14.93 -5.54
C ASP A 9 -12.56 -15.17 -6.32
N LEU A 10 -12.61 -16.22 -7.16
CA LEU A 10 -13.84 -16.59 -7.86
C LEU A 10 -14.97 -16.98 -6.89
N CYS A 11 -14.67 -17.79 -5.87
CA CYS A 11 -15.63 -18.11 -4.82
C CYS A 11 -16.13 -16.85 -4.10
N CYS A 12 -15.24 -15.91 -3.79
CA CYS A 12 -15.61 -14.63 -3.18
C CYS A 12 -16.55 -13.83 -4.06
N ALA A 13 -16.26 -13.76 -5.37
CA ALA A 13 -17.09 -13.06 -6.34
C ALA A 13 -18.49 -13.67 -6.48
N ILE A 14 -18.58 -15.01 -6.52
CA ILE A 14 -19.88 -15.72 -6.63
C ILE A 14 -20.70 -15.59 -5.35
N THR A 15 -20.06 -15.70 -4.18
CA THR A 15 -20.77 -15.73 -2.89
C THR A 15 -20.96 -14.37 -2.25
N GLY A 16 -20.27 -13.33 -2.72
CA GLY A 16 -20.23 -12.01 -2.10
C GLY A 16 -19.58 -12.01 -0.72
N ARG A 17 -18.71 -12.98 -0.42
CA ARG A 17 -18.09 -13.17 0.90
C ARG A 17 -16.60 -13.36 0.77
N ALA A 18 -15.82 -12.71 1.64
CA ALA A 18 -14.39 -12.94 1.79
C ALA A 18 -14.08 -13.71 3.09
N PRO A 19 -13.04 -14.55 3.12
CA PRO A 19 -12.53 -15.13 4.36
C PRO A 19 -12.21 -14.06 5.40
N THR A 20 -12.53 -14.34 6.67
CA THR A 20 -12.19 -13.50 7.82
C THR A 20 -10.72 -13.69 8.22
N TRP A 21 -9.81 -13.26 7.36
CA TRP A 21 -8.37 -13.47 7.51
C TRP A 21 -7.57 -12.24 7.05
N GLY A 22 -6.32 -12.13 7.52
CA GLY A 22 -5.35 -11.20 6.97
C GLY A 22 -5.83 -9.76 7.05
N LEU A 23 -5.62 -8.98 5.99
CA LEU A 23 -5.98 -7.55 5.96
C LEU A 23 -7.48 -7.25 5.86
N HIS A 24 -8.35 -8.26 5.72
CA HIS A 24 -9.79 -8.05 5.90
C HIS A 24 -10.13 -7.67 7.35
N LEU A 25 -9.34 -8.17 8.30
CA LEU A 25 -9.49 -7.88 9.72
C LEU A 25 -8.89 -6.51 10.07
N SER A 26 -9.65 -5.67 10.76
CA SER A 26 -9.27 -4.29 11.07
C SER A 26 -8.04 -4.20 11.98
N GLU A 27 -7.93 -5.12 12.92
CA GLU A 27 -6.78 -5.28 13.82
C GLU A 27 -5.47 -5.56 13.07
N ASN A 28 -5.55 -6.24 11.92
CA ASN A 28 -4.38 -6.60 11.11
C ASN A 28 -3.90 -5.45 10.21
N ARG A 29 -4.71 -4.40 10.03
CA ARG A 29 -4.35 -3.20 9.25
C ARG A 29 -3.60 -2.14 10.06
N ARG A 30 -3.31 -2.39 11.34
CA ARG A 30 -2.56 -1.44 12.17
C ARG A 30 -1.15 -1.23 11.61
N GLY A 31 -0.75 0.03 11.51
CA GLY A 31 0.59 0.43 11.08
C GLY A 31 1.68 -0.19 11.96
N ARG A 32 2.72 -0.73 11.33
CA ARG A 32 3.84 -1.40 11.99
C ARG A 32 5.18 -0.72 11.73
N ILE A 33 5.22 0.22 10.79
CA ILE A 33 6.39 1.04 10.48
C ILE A 33 5.91 2.41 9.99
N LEU A 34 6.54 3.47 10.49
CA LEU A 34 6.26 4.85 10.11
C LEU A 34 7.38 5.38 9.21
N PHE A 35 7.01 5.92 8.06
CA PHE A 35 7.88 6.69 7.18
C PHE A 35 7.50 8.16 7.30
N GLU A 36 8.42 8.96 7.86
CA GLU A 36 8.21 10.38 8.07
C GLU A 36 9.03 11.18 7.07
N LEU A 37 8.33 11.94 6.22
CA LEU A 37 8.95 12.85 5.25
C LEU A 37 9.14 14.21 5.92
N THR A 38 10.40 14.57 6.17
CA THR A 38 10.75 15.85 6.77
C THR A 38 11.17 16.84 5.69
N GLY A 39 10.44 17.95 5.56
CA GLY A 39 10.76 19.03 4.62
C GLY A 39 9.57 19.47 3.79
N SER A 40 9.81 20.40 2.87
CA SER A 40 8.83 20.85 1.89
C SER A 40 9.18 20.25 0.53
N PHE A 41 8.28 19.45 -0.02
CA PHE A 41 8.46 18.78 -1.30
C PHE A 41 7.38 19.25 -2.27
N GLU A 42 7.78 19.53 -3.51
CA GLU A 42 6.84 19.73 -4.60
C GLU A 42 6.15 18.40 -4.95
N PRO A 43 4.81 18.36 -5.08
CA PRO A 43 4.05 17.14 -5.35
C PRO A 43 4.18 16.71 -6.83
N THR A 44 5.39 16.35 -7.23
CA THR A 44 5.70 15.84 -8.58
C THR A 44 5.40 14.36 -8.68
N ASP A 45 5.07 13.86 -9.87
CA ASP A 45 4.78 12.43 -10.06
C ASP A 45 5.98 11.55 -9.66
N SER A 46 7.20 12.01 -9.93
CA SER A 46 8.45 11.34 -9.53
C SER A 46 8.62 11.20 -8.01
N LEU A 47 8.12 12.17 -7.23
CA LEU A 47 8.16 12.09 -5.76
C LEU A 47 7.32 10.90 -5.28
N PHE A 48 6.09 10.79 -5.75
CA PHE A 48 5.17 9.72 -5.33
C PHE A 48 5.67 8.34 -5.74
N VAL A 49 6.20 8.20 -6.97
CA VAL A 49 6.85 6.98 -7.42
C VAL A 49 8.06 6.66 -6.53
N GLY A 50 8.96 7.62 -6.30
CA GLY A 50 10.17 7.43 -5.50
C GLY A 50 9.87 7.03 -4.05
N VAL A 51 8.90 7.69 -3.41
CA VAL A 51 8.40 7.32 -2.08
C VAL A 51 7.87 5.90 -2.07
N GLY A 52 7.06 5.53 -3.08
CA GLY A 52 6.55 4.18 -3.25
C GLY A 52 7.66 3.14 -3.35
N LEU A 53 8.70 3.37 -4.17
CA LEU A 53 9.84 2.47 -4.33
C LEU A 53 10.59 2.27 -2.99
N ILE A 54 10.86 3.35 -2.26
CA ILE A 54 11.56 3.29 -0.96
C ILE A 54 10.74 2.52 0.06
N ILE A 55 9.44 2.81 0.16
CA ILE A 55 8.54 2.13 1.09
C ILE A 55 8.44 0.65 0.74
N GLY A 56 8.28 0.30 -0.54
CA GLY A 56 8.21 -1.08 -0.98
C GLY A 56 9.44 -1.88 -0.57
N GLN A 57 10.64 -1.35 -0.83
CA GLN A 57 11.90 -1.99 -0.46
C GLN A 57 12.07 -2.15 1.05
N ALA A 58 11.68 -1.15 1.85
CA ALA A 58 11.94 -1.12 3.28
C ALA A 58 10.86 -1.81 4.14
N SER A 59 9.62 -1.95 3.64
CA SER A 59 8.49 -2.40 4.47
C SER A 59 8.53 -3.89 4.80
N GLY A 60 8.97 -4.74 3.89
CA GLY A 60 8.91 -6.20 4.07
C GLY A 60 7.46 -6.68 4.23
N ASP A 61 7.14 -7.31 5.35
CA ASP A 61 5.79 -7.78 5.72
C ASP A 61 5.04 -6.81 6.67
N ARG A 62 5.64 -5.66 6.99
CA ARG A 62 5.07 -4.65 7.89
C ARG A 62 4.12 -3.74 7.13
N ILE A 63 3.07 -3.27 7.82
CA ILE A 63 2.11 -2.31 7.27
C ILE A 63 2.68 -0.90 7.37
N PRO A 64 3.02 -0.24 6.24
CA PRO A 64 3.60 1.08 6.27
C PRO A 64 2.56 2.16 6.57
N VAL A 65 2.98 3.20 7.28
CA VAL A 65 2.25 4.45 7.46
C VAL A 65 3.14 5.58 6.97
N ILE A 66 2.56 6.53 6.25
CA ILE A 66 3.28 7.67 5.67
C ILE A 66 2.81 8.93 6.39
N SER A 67 3.76 9.72 6.89
CA SER A 67 3.53 11.05 7.45
C SER A 67 4.34 12.08 6.68
N GLY A 68 3.80 13.30 6.54
CA GLY A 68 4.49 14.40 5.86
C GLY A 68 4.50 14.31 4.32
N LEU A 69 3.69 13.42 3.73
CA LEU A 69 3.50 13.39 2.27
C LEU A 69 2.82 14.70 1.82
N PRO A 70 3.34 15.43 0.82
CA PRO A 70 2.66 16.61 0.32
C PRO A 70 1.31 16.25 -0.29
N GLN A 71 0.39 17.21 -0.33
CA GLN A 71 -0.92 16.99 -0.91
C GLN A 71 -0.80 16.61 -2.40
N PRO A 72 -1.32 15.45 -2.82
CA PRO A 72 -1.26 15.05 -4.21
C PRO A 72 -2.10 15.99 -5.07
N ARG A 73 -1.65 16.18 -6.31
CA ARG A 73 -2.39 16.93 -7.34
C ARG A 73 -3.70 16.25 -7.70
N ASP A 74 -3.67 14.92 -7.81
CA ASP A 74 -4.81 14.07 -8.13
C ASP A 74 -4.61 12.65 -7.57
N GLU A 75 -5.61 11.79 -7.77
CA GLU A 75 -5.59 10.40 -7.31
C GLU A 75 -4.51 9.56 -8.01
N ASP A 76 -4.11 9.93 -9.23
CA ASP A 76 -3.17 9.13 -10.02
C ASP A 76 -1.77 9.12 -9.41
N GLN A 77 -1.38 10.19 -8.72
CA GLN A 77 -0.15 10.22 -7.92
C GLN A 77 -0.17 9.19 -6.78
N LEU A 78 -1.29 9.03 -6.09
CA LEU A 78 -1.43 8.02 -5.03
C LEU A 78 -1.43 6.59 -5.62
N LYS A 79 -2.06 6.39 -6.78
CA LYS A 79 -1.99 5.11 -7.52
C LYS A 79 -0.55 4.78 -7.91
N ALA A 80 0.22 5.76 -8.39
CA ALA A 80 1.61 5.57 -8.77
C ALA A 80 2.50 5.20 -7.57
N LEU A 81 2.31 5.86 -6.42
CA LEU A 81 2.98 5.50 -5.16
C LEU A 81 2.67 4.05 -4.78
N GLY A 82 1.39 3.69 -4.80
CA GLY A 82 0.95 2.34 -4.48
C GLY A 82 1.55 1.28 -5.41
N ALA A 83 1.43 1.50 -6.72
CA ALA A 83 1.97 0.59 -7.73
C ALA A 83 3.49 0.38 -7.55
N ALA A 84 4.24 1.45 -7.28
CA ALA A 84 5.68 1.38 -7.02
C ALA A 84 6.00 0.58 -5.74
N ALA A 85 5.24 0.79 -4.66
CA ALA A 85 5.42 0.06 -3.40
C ALA A 85 5.12 -1.44 -3.54
N ALA A 86 4.04 -1.81 -4.24
CA ALA A 86 3.67 -3.20 -4.49
C ALA A 86 4.61 -3.92 -5.49
N THR A 87 5.30 -3.16 -6.34
CA THR A 87 6.27 -3.71 -7.31
C THR A 87 7.60 -4.03 -6.65
N THR A 88 8.09 -3.14 -5.79
CA THR A 88 9.42 -3.28 -5.15
C THR A 88 9.40 -4.05 -3.85
N GLY A 89 8.23 -4.21 -3.23
CA GLY A 89 8.03 -5.06 -2.07
C GLY A 89 6.68 -5.74 -2.08
N ALA A 90 6.48 -6.72 -1.20
CA ALA A 90 5.19 -7.38 -1.02
C ALA A 90 4.21 -6.52 -0.19
N VAL A 91 4.28 -5.19 -0.31
CA VAL A 91 3.34 -4.28 0.34
C VAL A 91 1.96 -4.57 -0.24
N ALA A 92 1.08 -5.06 0.61
CA ALA A 92 -0.32 -5.26 0.25
C ALA A 92 -1.03 -3.90 0.28
N LEU A 93 -1.74 -3.59 -0.79
CA LEU A 93 -2.49 -2.37 -1.02
C LEU A 93 -3.93 -2.71 -1.37
#